data_AF-A0A6M3KD57-F1
#
_entry.id   AF-A0A6M3KD57-F1
#
_cell.length_a   1.000
_cell.length_b   1.000
_cell.length_c   1.000
_cell.angle_alpha   90.00
_cell.angle_beta   90.00
_cell.angle_gamma   90.00
#
_symmetry.space_group_name_H-M   'P 1'
#
loop_
_entity.id
_entity.type
_entity.pdbx_description
1 polymer ?
#
loop_
_entity_poly.entity_id
_entity_poly.type
_entity_poly.pdbx_seq_one_letter_code
_entity_poly.pdbx_strand_id
1 'polypeptide(L)'
;MEFFESEGKIVKTETIEKKLVGRIDCNYYFCDTIFDYKDGFKGATATVLCPVSREDYEQRTDPYDSDTLEHFEDCWQQAVHAGTTTKGLDAWVEEVLAVDGDEAVFDFSGYDYWDILRDAVPELTEEDYPVFECVGGGRSFSPNMQWDEIYDEELWKRIKEIEAN
;
A
#
# COMPACT_ATOMS: atom_id res chain seq x y z
N MET A 1 11.44 -0.42 23.28
CA MET A 1 11.57 1.04 23.16
C MET A 1 13.04 1.34 23.01
N GLU A 2 13.47 1.60 21.77
CA GLU A 2 14.87 1.94 21.47
C GLU A 2 14.98 3.45 21.33
N PHE A 3 16.00 4.03 21.97
CA PHE A 3 16.27 5.47 21.92
C PHE A 3 17.40 5.70 20.93
N PHE A 4 17.09 6.26 19.76
CA PHE A 4 18.11 6.71 18.81
C PHE A 4 18.38 8.20 19.04
N GLU A 5 19.46 8.51 19.77
CA GLU A 5 19.99 9.86 19.85
C GLU A 5 20.87 10.16 18.63
N SER A 6 20.25 10.54 17.50
CA SER A 6 20.97 11.25 16.43
C SER A 6 20.70 12.75 16.55
N GLU A 7 21.73 13.51 16.93
CA GLU A 7 21.81 14.97 16.83
C GLU A 7 20.51 15.75 17.17
N GLY A 8 20.05 15.62 18.42
CA GLY A 8 19.27 16.67 19.08
C GLY A 8 17.84 16.93 18.60
N LYS A 9 17.23 16.11 17.74
CA LYS A 9 15.88 16.41 17.16
C LYS A 9 14.72 15.50 17.59
N ILE A 10 14.96 14.33 18.18
CA ILE A 10 13.90 13.35 18.51
C ILE A 10 13.58 13.38 20.01
N VAL A 11 12.29 13.49 20.39
CA VAL A 11 11.84 13.25 21.79
C VAL A 11 11.60 11.76 21.98
N LYS A 12 10.86 11.15 21.05
CA LYS A 12 10.53 9.72 21.07
C LYS A 12 10.12 9.23 19.68
N THR A 13 10.72 8.15 19.22
CA THR A 13 10.20 7.35 18.10
C THR A 13 9.91 5.96 18.62
N GLU A 14 8.75 5.43 18.28
CA GLU A 14 8.37 4.05 18.58
C GLU A 14 7.99 3.36 17.27
N THR A 15 8.85 2.46 16.83
CA THR A 15 8.51 1.52 15.76
C THR A 15 7.43 0.58 16.28
N ILE A 16 6.28 0.61 15.62
CA ILE A 16 5.18 -0.32 15.82
C ILE A 16 5.36 -1.36 14.72
N GLU A 17 5.86 -2.55 15.05
CA GLU A 17 6.09 -3.57 14.02
C GLU A 17 4.75 -4.05 13.45
N LYS A 18 4.36 -3.47 12.31
CA LYS A 18 3.33 -3.93 11.36
C LYS A 18 1.99 -4.29 12.01
N LYS A 19 1.40 -3.36 12.75
CA LYS A 19 0.13 -3.61 13.46
C LYS A 19 -1.07 -3.14 12.66
N LEU A 20 -1.98 -4.05 12.31
CA LEU A 20 -3.25 -3.71 11.69
C LEU A 20 -4.10 -2.89 12.66
N VAL A 21 -4.50 -1.69 12.25
CA VAL A 21 -5.29 -0.75 13.07
C VAL A 21 -6.78 -0.87 12.75
N GLY A 22 -7.14 -0.78 11.48
CA GLY A 22 -8.53 -0.69 11.05
C GLY A 22 -8.69 -0.76 9.53
N ARG A 23 -9.96 -0.78 9.10
CA ARG A 23 -10.38 -0.83 7.70
C ARG A 23 -11.34 0.31 7.35
N ILE A 24 -11.18 0.86 6.15
CA ILE A 24 -12.11 1.78 5.50
C ILE A 24 -12.28 1.31 4.06
N ASP A 25 -13.49 0.98 3.65
CA ASP A 25 -13.78 0.34 2.36
C ASP A 25 -12.91 -0.91 2.17
N CYS A 26 -12.14 -1.02 1.07
CA CYS A 26 -11.18 -2.11 0.86
C CYS A 26 -9.82 -1.87 1.52
N ASN A 27 -9.58 -0.71 2.14
CA ASN A 27 -8.25 -0.31 2.57
C ASN A 27 -7.98 -0.72 4.02
N TYR A 28 -6.91 -1.49 4.22
CA TYR A 28 -6.43 -1.96 5.51
C TYR A 28 -5.22 -1.15 5.94
N TYR A 29 -5.31 -0.52 7.10
CA TYR A 29 -4.31 0.43 7.59
C TYR A 29 -3.44 -0.24 8.65
N PHE A 30 -2.18 -0.48 8.32
CA PHE A 30 -1.15 -0.90 9.27
C PHE A 30 -0.46 0.33 9.84
N CYS A 31 -0.16 0.33 11.14
CA CYS A 31 0.71 1.34 11.74
C CYS A 31 2.13 0.80 11.86
N ASP A 32 3.08 1.61 11.40
CA ASP A 32 4.50 1.23 11.31
C ASP A 32 5.34 1.97 12.36
N THR A 33 4.97 3.22 12.66
CA THR A 33 5.73 4.05 13.59
C THR A 33 4.82 5.11 14.19
N ILE A 34 5.02 5.40 15.48
CA ILE A 34 4.51 6.59 16.17
C ILE A 34 5.71 7.45 16.55
N PHE A 35 5.69 8.73 16.18
CA PHE A 35 6.80 9.64 16.40
C PHE A 35 6.37 10.94 17.08
N ASP A 36 7.28 11.50 17.88
CA ASP A 36 7.16 12.78 18.56
C ASP A 36 8.54 13.47 18.58
N TYR A 37 8.67 14.54 17.80
CA TYR A 37 9.91 15.30 17.62
C TYR A 37 9.91 16.56 18.49
N LYS A 38 11.12 17.05 18.81
CA LYS A 38 11.31 18.17 19.75
C LYS A 38 10.76 19.50 19.23
N ASP A 39 10.65 19.64 17.92
CA ASP A 39 10.08 20.81 17.25
C ASP A 39 8.54 20.80 17.25
N GLY A 40 7.93 19.77 17.84
CA GLY A 40 6.48 19.57 17.90
C GLY A 40 5.91 18.80 16.71
N PHE A 41 6.75 18.38 15.74
CA PHE A 41 6.30 17.50 14.68
C PHE A 41 6.05 16.09 15.25
N LYS A 42 4.84 15.58 15.10
CA LYS A 42 4.46 14.27 15.64
C LYS A 42 3.36 13.66 14.78
N GLY A 43 3.14 12.37 14.98
CA GLY A 43 2.12 11.62 14.28
C GLY A 43 2.40 10.13 14.24
N ALA A 44 1.69 9.45 13.36
CA ALA A 44 1.88 8.04 13.07
C ALA A 44 2.03 7.83 11.56
N THR A 45 2.88 6.88 11.19
CA THR A 45 2.98 6.41 9.81
C THR A 45 2.24 5.10 9.62
N ALA A 46 1.78 4.90 8.39
CA ALA A 46 1.06 3.72 7.97
C ALA A 46 1.63 3.13 6.68
N THR A 47 1.28 1.87 6.48
CA THR A 47 1.24 1.18 5.19
C THR A 47 -0.21 0.77 4.95
N VAL A 48 -0.75 1.09 3.79
CA VAL A 48 -2.16 0.86 3.45
C VAL A 48 -2.24 -0.14 2.31
N LEU A 49 -2.92 -1.26 2.55
CA LEU A 49 -3.13 -2.30 1.56
C LEU A 49 -4.59 -2.35 1.13
N CYS A 50 -4.86 -2.53 -0.15
CA CYS A 50 -6.19 -2.94 -0.64
C CYS A 50 -6.07 -4.32 -1.30
N PRO A 51 -6.90 -5.30 -0.91
CA PRO A 51 -6.88 -6.60 -1.54
C PRO A 51 -7.52 -6.53 -2.92
N VAL A 52 -6.86 -7.14 -3.90
CA VAL A 52 -7.31 -7.17 -5.29
C VAL A 52 -8.13 -8.44 -5.48
N SER A 53 -9.39 -8.33 -5.90
CA SER A 53 -10.22 -9.50 -6.14
C SER A 53 -9.67 -10.32 -7.31
N ARG A 54 -9.98 -11.61 -7.36
CA ARG A 54 -9.63 -12.48 -8.50
C ARG A 54 -10.06 -11.89 -9.83
N GLU A 55 -11.28 -11.36 -9.89
CA GLU A 55 -11.86 -10.75 -11.09
C GLU A 55 -11.07 -9.51 -11.54
N ASP A 56 -10.74 -8.60 -10.61
CA ASP A 56 -9.94 -7.41 -10.91
C ASP A 56 -8.51 -7.79 -11.32
N TYR A 57 -7.93 -8.79 -10.65
CA TYR A 57 -6.62 -9.32 -10.99
C TYR A 57 -6.58 -9.87 -12.41
N GLU A 58 -7.52 -10.75 -12.76
CA GLU A 58 -7.62 -11.34 -14.11
C GLU A 58 -7.84 -10.27 -15.18
N GLN A 59 -8.66 -9.26 -14.90
CA GLN A 59 -8.89 -8.16 -15.83
C GLN A 59 -7.61 -7.32 -16.05
N ARG A 60 -7.00 -6.83 -14.97
CA ARG A 60 -5.82 -5.93 -15.02
C ARG A 60 -4.55 -6.62 -15.54
N THR A 61 -4.52 -7.96 -15.57
CA THR A 61 -3.41 -8.76 -16.09
C THR A 61 -3.67 -9.36 -17.48
N ASP A 62 -4.84 -9.12 -18.08
CA ASP A 62 -5.10 -9.52 -19.46
C ASP A 62 -4.48 -8.47 -20.42
N PRO A 63 -3.43 -8.82 -21.20
CA PRO A 63 -2.79 -7.89 -22.13
C PRO A 63 -3.69 -7.44 -23.27
N TYR A 64 -4.86 -8.05 -23.44
CA TYR A 64 -5.81 -7.71 -24.50
C TYR A 64 -7.07 -7.01 -23.98
N ASP A 65 -7.20 -6.83 -22.67
CA ASP A 65 -8.28 -6.04 -22.08
C ASP A 65 -8.11 -4.54 -22.39
N SER A 66 -9.22 -3.86 -22.66
CA SER A 66 -9.17 -2.44 -23.05
C SER A 66 -8.65 -1.55 -21.94
N ASP A 67 -8.99 -1.85 -20.69
CA ASP A 67 -8.62 -1.01 -19.54
C ASP A 67 -7.13 -1.21 -19.23
N THR A 68 -6.64 -2.45 -19.37
CA THR A 68 -5.20 -2.76 -19.29
C THR A 68 -4.41 -2.04 -20.39
N LEU A 69 -4.88 -2.06 -21.63
CA LEU A 69 -4.21 -1.34 -22.72
C LEU A 69 -4.20 0.18 -22.49
N GLU A 70 -5.30 0.76 -22.01
CA GLU A 70 -5.39 2.18 -21.66
C GLU A 70 -4.40 2.54 -20.54
N HIS A 71 -4.28 1.69 -19.51
CA HIS A 71 -3.32 1.88 -18.40
C HIS A 71 -1.87 2.02 -18.90
N PHE A 72 -1.49 1.23 -19.90
CA PHE A 72 -0.14 1.21 -20.45
C PHE A 72 0.11 2.19 -21.59
N GLU A 73 -0.93 2.87 -22.10
CA GLU A 73 -0.83 3.67 -23.33
C GLU A 73 0.23 4.79 -23.22
N ASP A 74 0.21 5.56 -22.13
CA ASP A 74 1.15 6.67 -21.93
C ASP A 74 2.61 6.17 -21.86
N CYS A 75 2.85 5.06 -21.17
CA CYS A 75 4.17 4.44 -21.06
C CYS A 75 4.64 3.92 -22.42
N TRP A 76 3.75 3.29 -23.19
CA TRP A 76 4.04 2.83 -24.54
C TRP A 76 4.35 4.01 -25.48
N GLN A 77 3.57 5.08 -25.46
CA GLN A 77 3.82 6.27 -26.28
C GLN A 77 5.19 6.89 -25.98
N GLN A 78 5.59 6.94 -24.70
CA GLN A 78 6.92 7.37 -24.29
C GLN A 78 8.02 6.43 -24.81
N ALA A 79 7.82 5.11 -24.73
CA ALA A 79 8.76 4.12 -25.24
C ALA A 79 8.95 4.23 -26.77
N VAL A 80 7.87 4.44 -27.52
CA VAL A 80 7.92 4.70 -28.96
C VAL A 80 8.68 5.99 -29.26
N HIS A 81 8.38 7.08 -28.53
CA HIS A 81 9.05 8.36 -28.72
C HIS A 81 10.56 8.28 -28.41
N ALA A 82 10.93 7.52 -27.38
CA ALA A 82 12.32 7.27 -27.00
C ALA A 82 13.04 6.29 -27.95
N GLY A 83 12.32 5.62 -28.85
CA GLY A 83 12.87 4.61 -29.75
C GLY A 83 13.27 3.31 -29.06
N THR A 84 12.73 3.03 -27.87
CA THR A 84 13.01 1.80 -27.10
C THR A 84 12.09 0.65 -27.53
N THR A 85 11.00 0.92 -28.24
CA THR A 85 10.14 -0.09 -28.88
C THR A 85 9.65 0.36 -30.26
N THR A 86 9.34 -0.61 -31.11
CA THR A 86 8.61 -0.43 -32.38
C THR A 86 7.35 -1.29 -32.46
N LYS A 87 7.01 -1.99 -31.37
CA LYS A 87 5.85 -2.88 -31.27
C LYS A 87 4.55 -2.08 -31.18
N GLY A 88 3.46 -2.69 -31.63
CA GLY A 88 2.11 -2.24 -31.29
C GLY A 88 1.88 -2.31 -29.77
N LEU A 89 0.90 -1.55 -29.28
CA LEU A 89 0.59 -1.46 -27.84
C LEU A 89 0.34 -2.84 -27.23
N ASP A 90 -0.51 -3.65 -27.87
CA ASP A 90 -0.85 -5.03 -27.46
C ASP A 90 0.40 -5.93 -27.30
N ALA A 91 1.24 -6.01 -28.33
CA ALA A 91 2.46 -6.81 -28.31
C ALA A 91 3.54 -6.26 -27.37
N TRP A 92 3.47 -4.96 -27.03
CA TRP A 92 4.35 -4.33 -26.05
C TRP A 92 3.89 -4.64 -24.62
N VAL A 93 2.59 -4.53 -24.33
CA VAL A 93 2.01 -4.90 -23.03
C VAL A 93 2.22 -6.39 -22.75
N GLU A 94 2.01 -7.27 -23.72
CA GLU A 94 2.29 -8.70 -23.58
C GLU A 94 3.76 -8.97 -23.20
N GLU A 95 4.71 -8.21 -23.78
CA GLU A 95 6.13 -8.33 -23.41
C GLU A 95 6.41 -7.79 -22.00
N VAL A 96 5.86 -6.63 -21.65
CA VAL A 96 6.02 -6.05 -20.31
C VAL A 96 5.51 -7.03 -19.25
N LEU A 97 4.29 -7.54 -19.40
CA LEU A 97 3.72 -8.52 -18.48
C LEU A 97 4.50 -9.84 -18.48
N ALA A 98 5.08 -10.26 -19.61
CA ALA A 98 5.91 -11.47 -19.64
C ALA A 98 7.27 -11.31 -18.94
N VAL A 99 7.82 -10.09 -18.87
CA VAL A 99 9.13 -9.81 -18.27
C VAL A 99 9.01 -9.39 -16.81
N ASP A 100 8.14 -8.42 -16.53
CA ASP A 100 7.98 -7.78 -15.22
C ASP A 100 6.86 -8.44 -14.40
N GLY A 101 5.97 -9.22 -15.04
CA GLY A 101 4.88 -9.92 -14.36
C GLY A 101 3.89 -8.96 -13.71
N ASP A 102 3.36 -9.39 -12.57
CA ASP A 102 2.35 -8.65 -11.81
C ASP A 102 2.88 -7.32 -11.25
N GLU A 103 4.19 -7.16 -11.06
CA GLU A 103 4.80 -5.91 -10.58
C GLU A 103 4.70 -4.76 -11.61
N ALA A 104 4.40 -5.07 -12.87
CA ALA A 104 4.07 -4.06 -13.87
C ALA A 104 2.69 -3.42 -13.65
N VAL A 105 1.82 -4.08 -12.88
CA VAL A 105 0.39 -3.73 -12.73
C VAL A 105 0.04 -3.33 -11.30
N PHE A 106 0.70 -3.93 -10.30
CA PHE A 106 0.39 -3.75 -8.89
C PHE A 106 1.61 -3.30 -8.10
N ASP A 107 1.41 -2.40 -7.14
CA ASP A 107 2.45 -2.01 -6.20
C ASP A 107 2.57 -3.02 -5.04
N PHE A 108 3.63 -3.82 -5.04
CA PHE A 108 3.92 -4.80 -3.98
C PHE A 108 4.82 -4.27 -2.85
N SER A 109 4.99 -2.95 -2.72
CA SER A 109 5.84 -2.33 -1.68
C SER A 109 5.49 -2.70 -0.22
N GLY A 110 4.32 -3.31 0.01
CA GLY A 110 3.87 -3.82 1.32
C GLY A 110 3.72 -5.35 1.40
N TYR A 111 4.41 -6.12 0.55
CA TYR A 111 4.31 -7.60 0.51
C TYR A 111 4.52 -8.25 1.88
N ASP A 112 5.38 -7.66 2.71
CA ASP A 112 5.78 -8.17 4.01
C ASP A 112 4.73 -7.95 5.12
N TYR A 113 3.56 -7.40 4.77
CA TYR A 113 2.36 -7.28 5.60
C TYR A 113 1.26 -8.27 5.18
N TRP A 114 1.40 -8.96 4.05
CA TRP A 114 0.32 -9.79 3.48
C TRP A 114 -0.06 -10.95 4.41
N ASP A 115 0.90 -11.67 4.94
CA ASP A 115 0.64 -12.78 5.87
C ASP A 115 -0.08 -12.28 7.13
N ILE A 116 0.32 -11.09 7.63
CA ILE A 116 -0.32 -10.47 8.80
C ILE A 116 -1.77 -10.13 8.48
N LEU A 117 -2.03 -9.61 7.28
CA LEU A 117 -3.39 -9.30 6.84
C LEU A 117 -4.25 -10.57 6.72
N ARG A 118 -3.74 -11.63 6.08
CA ARG A 118 -4.47 -12.90 5.95
C ARG A 118 -4.73 -13.58 7.30
N ASP A 119 -3.77 -13.50 8.22
CA ASP A 119 -3.93 -14.02 9.58
C ASP A 119 -5.00 -13.25 10.36
N ALA A 120 -5.08 -11.93 10.18
CA ALA A 120 -6.04 -11.07 10.85
C ALA A 120 -7.44 -11.12 10.22
N VAL A 121 -7.53 -11.37 8.92
CA VAL A 121 -8.75 -11.32 8.10
C VAL A 121 -8.84 -12.59 7.24
N PRO A 122 -9.21 -13.75 7.83
CA PRO A 122 -9.10 -15.06 7.16
C PRO A 122 -9.99 -15.23 5.92
N GLU A 123 -10.98 -14.37 5.72
CA GLU A 123 -11.79 -14.32 4.51
C GLU A 123 -11.03 -13.80 3.29
N LEU A 124 -9.89 -13.11 3.47
CA LEU A 124 -9.01 -12.72 2.38
C LEU A 124 -8.16 -13.92 1.96
N THR A 125 -8.78 -14.89 1.31
CA THR A 125 -8.11 -16.09 0.81
C THR A 125 -7.24 -15.78 -0.41
N GLU A 126 -6.21 -16.59 -0.68
CA GLU A 126 -5.44 -16.46 -1.93
C GLU A 126 -6.30 -16.77 -3.15
N GLU A 127 -7.35 -17.58 -3.02
CA GLU A 127 -8.29 -17.94 -4.09
C GLU A 127 -9.14 -16.74 -4.51
N ASP A 128 -9.65 -15.98 -3.55
CA ASP A 128 -10.53 -14.82 -3.82
C ASP A 128 -9.75 -13.53 -4.02
N TYR A 129 -8.60 -13.40 -3.35
CA TYR A 129 -7.74 -12.22 -3.36
C TYR A 129 -6.27 -12.63 -3.54
N PRO A 130 -5.81 -12.85 -4.79
CA PRO A 130 -4.47 -13.36 -5.07
C PRO A 130 -3.35 -12.44 -4.60
N VAL A 131 -3.55 -11.13 -4.70
CA VAL A 131 -2.54 -10.12 -4.38
C VAL A 131 -3.14 -8.98 -3.56
N PHE A 132 -2.30 -8.28 -2.80
CA PHE A 132 -2.67 -7.03 -2.12
C PHE A 132 -1.81 -5.87 -2.64
N GLU A 133 -2.45 -4.80 -3.05
CA GLU A 133 -1.79 -3.61 -3.59
C GLU A 133 -1.51 -2.60 -2.47
N CYS A 134 -0.29 -2.05 -2.45
CA CYS A 134 0.04 -0.91 -1.60
C CYS A 134 -0.57 0.36 -2.21
N VAL A 135 -1.62 0.87 -1.59
CA VAL A 135 -2.38 2.04 -2.08
C VAL A 135 -2.07 3.32 -1.29
N GLY A 136 -1.21 3.23 -0.29
CA GLY A 136 -0.84 4.38 0.52
C GLY A 136 0.24 4.07 1.54
N GLY A 137 0.93 5.13 1.96
CA GLY A 137 1.94 5.05 2.99
C GLY A 137 2.22 6.39 3.66
N GLY A 138 3.07 6.39 4.69
CA GLY A 138 3.47 7.59 5.39
C GLY A 138 2.39 8.08 6.36
N ARG A 139 2.18 9.40 6.47
CA ARG A 139 1.18 9.96 7.41
C ARG A 139 -0.24 9.80 6.87
N SER A 140 -0.82 8.62 7.07
CA SER A 140 -2.16 8.31 6.58
C SER A 140 -3.24 8.50 7.64
N PHE A 141 -2.90 8.58 8.93
CA PHE A 141 -3.90 8.69 9.99
C PHE A 141 -4.38 10.13 10.22
N SER A 142 -5.66 10.27 10.57
CA SER A 142 -6.27 11.54 10.99
C SER A 142 -7.20 11.30 12.17
N PRO A 143 -7.26 12.17 13.19
CA PRO A 143 -8.04 11.91 14.41
C PRO A 143 -9.55 11.83 14.14
N ASN A 144 -10.00 12.30 12.98
CA ASN A 144 -11.40 12.29 12.56
C ASN A 144 -11.77 11.11 11.64
N MET A 145 -10.83 10.18 11.38
CA MET A 145 -11.11 8.99 10.59
C MET A 145 -12.29 8.21 11.15
N GLN A 146 -13.17 7.78 10.25
CA GLN A 146 -14.31 6.92 10.54
C GLN A 146 -13.96 5.54 10.00
N TRP A 147 -13.84 4.57 10.90
CA TRP A 147 -13.49 3.20 10.56
C TRP A 147 -14.76 2.40 10.30
N ASP A 148 -14.76 1.58 9.25
CA ASP A 148 -15.77 0.53 9.09
C ASP A 148 -15.53 -0.57 10.13
N GLU A 149 -14.25 -0.83 10.42
CA GLU A 149 -13.82 -1.82 11.40
C GLU A 149 -12.49 -1.41 12.06
N ILE A 150 -12.35 -1.70 13.36
CA ILE A 150 -11.15 -1.42 14.14
C ILE A 150 -10.64 -2.75 14.71
N TYR A 151 -9.41 -3.13 14.36
CA TYR A 151 -8.77 -4.37 14.81
C TYR A 151 -7.93 -4.17 16.08
N ASP A 152 -7.40 -2.97 16.31
CA ASP A 152 -6.64 -2.62 17.52
C ASP A 152 -7.11 -1.27 18.09
N GLU A 153 -8.11 -1.31 18.99
CA GLU A 153 -8.71 -0.12 19.59
C GLU A 153 -7.71 0.67 20.46
N GLU A 154 -6.81 -0.01 21.17
CA GLU A 154 -5.84 0.63 22.06
C GLU A 154 -4.76 1.37 21.24
N LEU A 155 -4.27 0.73 20.18
CA LEU A 155 -3.37 1.39 19.24
C LEU A 155 -4.06 2.57 18.55
N TRP A 156 -5.30 2.41 18.11
CA TRP A 156 -6.06 3.51 17.50
C TRP A 156 -6.24 4.69 18.46
N LYS A 157 -6.58 4.43 19.72
CA LYS A 157 -6.70 5.49 20.75
C LYS A 157 -5.41 6.28 20.87
N ARG A 158 -4.27 5.58 20.90
CA ARG A 158 -2.96 6.20 20.98
C ARG A 158 -2.60 7.01 19.72
N ILE A 159 -2.94 6.51 18.53
CA ILE A 159 -2.75 7.23 17.27
C ILE A 159 -3.58 8.53 17.27
N LYS A 160 -4.83 8.50 17.72
CA LYS A 160 -5.65 9.72 17.85
C LYS A 160 -5.03 10.75 18.79
N GLU A 161 -4.51 10.31 19.93
CA GLU A 161 -3.88 11.19 20.91
C GLU A 161 -2.64 11.89 20.34
N ILE A 162 -1.83 11.20 19.53
CA ILE A 162 -0.65 11.81 18.91
C ILE A 162 -1.02 12.76 17.75
N GLU A 163 -2.02 12.40 16.92
CA GLU A 163 -2.43 13.19 15.75
C GLU A 163 -3.32 14.40 16.08
N ALA A 164 -3.98 14.44 17.24
CA ALA A 164 -4.86 15.53 17.64
C ALA A 164 -4.14 16.78 18.21
N ASN A 165 -2.84 16.66 18.50
CA ASN A 165 -2.06 17.70 19.17
C ASN A 165 -0.98 18.30 18.26
#